data_AF-A0A257SIL9-F1
#
_entry.id   AF-A0A257SIL9-F1
#
_cell.length_a   1.000
_cell.length_b   1.000
_cell.length_c   1.000
_cell.angle_alpha   90.00
_cell.angle_beta   90.00
_cell.angle_gamma   90.00
#
_symmetry.space_group_name_H-M   'P 1'
#
loop_
_entity.id
_entity.type
_entity.pdbx_description
1 polymer ?
#
loop_
_entity_poly.entity_id
_entity_poly.type
_entity_poly.pdbx_seq_one_letter_code
_entity_poly.pdbx_strand_id
1 'polypeptide(L)'
;MPILNPDIVHIFDEIADLLEIEDANPFRVRAYRNAARLLQGLSSDVKTMVEAGEDLTELPGIGDDLAKKIIEIVTTGHCSFLEKLEKQTPPALTELLKVPGLGPKRVKALWHELDVETVDQLTRAAREGRIRSVPGFGEKT
;
A
#
# COMPACT_ATOMS: atom_id res chain seq x y z
N MET A 1 12.50 -18.09 -0.45
CA MET A 1 13.35 -17.10 -1.15
C MET A 1 13.83 -16.09 -0.13
N PRO A 2 15.02 -15.49 -0.28
CA PRO A 2 15.43 -14.39 0.59
C PRO A 2 14.51 -13.19 0.37
N ILE A 3 14.07 -12.56 1.45
CA ILE A 3 13.39 -11.26 1.41
C ILE A 3 14.41 -10.20 0.99
N LEU A 4 14.05 -9.38 0.02
CA LEU A 4 14.85 -8.29 -0.53
C LEU A 4 14.17 -6.94 -0.24
N ASN A 5 14.93 -5.85 -0.32
CA ASN A 5 14.37 -4.49 -0.16
C ASN A 5 13.09 -4.26 -0.99
N PRO A 6 12.98 -4.68 -2.27
CA PRO A 6 11.74 -4.51 -3.05
C PRO A 6 10.52 -5.20 -2.44
N ASP A 7 10.68 -6.31 -1.72
CA ASP A 7 9.56 -6.99 -1.06
C ASP A 7 9.03 -6.14 0.10
N ILE A 8 9.93 -5.55 0.89
CA ILE A 8 9.58 -4.65 2.00
C ILE A 8 8.92 -3.37 1.47
N VAL A 9 9.45 -2.82 0.37
CA VAL A 9 8.89 -1.66 -0.34
C VAL A 9 7.45 -1.96 -0.76
N HIS A 10 7.22 -3.12 -1.40
CA HIS A 10 5.90 -3.52 -1.85
C HIS A 10 4.90 -3.63 -0.71
N ILE A 11 5.28 -4.30 0.39
CA ILE A 11 4.44 -4.42 1.59
C ILE A 11 4.11 -3.04 2.18
N PHE A 12 5.09 -2.14 2.25
CA PHE A 12 4.87 -0.80 2.81
C PHE A 12 3.99 0.07 1.91
N ASP A 13 4.11 -0.07 0.60
CA ASP A 13 3.22 0.60 -0.35
C ASP A 13 1.78 0.07 -0.25
N GLU A 14 1.58 -1.25 -0.13
CA GLU A 14 0.25 -1.83 0.07
C GLU A 14 -0.39 -1.37 1.38
N ILE A 15 0.37 -1.34 2.49
CA ILE A 15 -0.11 -0.77 3.75
C ILE A 15 -0.55 0.68 3.55
N ALA A 16 0.22 1.48 2.82
CA ALA A 16 -0.12 2.88 2.56
C ALA A 16 -1.38 3.02 1.68
N ASP A 17 -1.55 2.16 0.67
CA ASP A 17 -2.75 2.12 -0.18
C ASP A 17 -4.00 1.83 0.65
N LEU A 18 -3.96 0.80 1.50
CA LEU A 18 -5.07 0.42 2.37
C LEU A 18 -5.42 1.52 3.37
N LEU A 19 -4.41 2.09 4.04
CA LEU A 19 -4.62 3.20 4.97
C LEU A 19 -5.23 4.43 4.29
N GLU A 20 -4.88 4.69 3.03
CA GLU A 20 -5.45 5.80 2.26
C GLU A 20 -6.91 5.57 1.88
N ILE A 21 -7.27 4.33 1.54
CA ILE A 21 -8.66 3.92 1.28
C ILE A 21 -9.51 4.07 2.55
N GLU A 22 -9.01 3.59 3.69
CA GLU A 22 -9.69 3.67 5.00
C GLU A 22 -9.77 5.08 5.59
N ASP A 23 -9.29 6.11 4.87
CA ASP A 23 -9.20 7.49 5.36
C ASP A 23 -8.43 7.61 6.69
N ALA A 24 -7.44 6.74 6.88
CA ALA A 24 -6.61 6.74 8.06
C ALA A 24 -5.75 8.01 8.13
N ASN A 25 -5.08 8.19 9.26
CA ASN A 25 -4.29 9.39 9.53
C ASN A 25 -3.27 9.67 8.39
N PRO A 26 -3.33 10.86 7.73
CA PRO A 26 -2.45 11.19 6.60
C PRO A 26 -0.96 11.17 6.93
N PHE A 27 -0.59 11.43 8.20
CA PHE A 27 0.80 11.31 8.64
C PHE A 27 1.28 9.86 8.63
N ARG A 28 0.42 8.89 8.99
CA ARG A 28 0.76 7.47 8.94
C ARG A 28 0.92 7.00 7.49
N VAL A 29 -0.02 7.36 6.61
CA VAL A 29 0.09 7.06 5.16
C VAL A 29 1.42 7.58 4.61
N ARG A 30 1.75 8.85 4.88
CA ARG A 30 3.03 9.44 4.45
C ARG A 30 4.25 8.75 5.03
N ALA A 31 4.19 8.31 6.29
CA ALA A 31 5.30 7.59 6.92
C ALA A 31 5.63 6.29 6.16
N TYR A 32 4.63 5.46 5.86
CA TYR A 32 4.83 4.24 5.06
C TYR A 32 5.36 4.54 3.65
N ARG A 33 4.79 5.54 2.96
CA ARG A 33 5.28 5.96 1.62
C ARG A 33 6.70 6.50 1.62
N ASN A 34 7.09 7.21 2.68
CA ASN A 34 8.44 7.74 2.80
C ASN A 34 9.43 6.62 3.12
N ALA A 35 9.04 5.69 3.99
CA ALA A 35 9.82 4.52 4.30
C ALA A 35 10.04 3.64 3.05
N ALA A 36 8.98 3.32 2.29
CA ALA A 36 9.09 2.60 1.02
C ALA A 36 10.09 3.27 0.05
N ARG A 37 9.97 4.59 -0.13
CA ARG A 37 10.92 5.35 -0.98
C ARG A 37 12.36 5.32 -0.48
N LEU A 38 12.56 5.39 0.83
CA LEU A 38 13.89 5.29 1.43
C LEU A 38 14.50 3.90 1.17
N LEU A 39 13.72 2.84 1.43
CA LEU A 39 14.13 1.45 1.22
C LEU A 39 14.44 1.13 -0.24
N GLN A 40 13.70 1.74 -1.18
CA GLN A 40 13.96 1.62 -2.60
C GLN A 40 15.28 2.27 -3.04
N GLY A 41 15.67 3.36 -2.39
CA GLY A 41 16.91 4.09 -2.68
C GLY A 41 18.15 3.60 -1.92
N LEU A 42 17.99 2.66 -0.99
CA LEU A 42 19.10 2.11 -0.22
C LEU A 42 19.96 1.18 -1.09
N SER A 43 21.26 1.49 -1.17
CA SER A 43 22.25 0.66 -1.85
C SER A 43 22.54 -0.65 -1.10
N SER A 44 22.38 -0.63 0.23
CA SER A 44 22.59 -1.77 1.10
C SER A 44 21.30 -2.56 1.29
N ASP A 45 21.41 -3.88 1.39
CA ASP A 45 20.29 -4.74 1.74
C ASP A 45 19.92 -4.54 3.22
N VAL A 46 18.67 -4.20 3.47
CA VAL A 46 18.10 -4.02 4.81
C VAL A 46 18.22 -5.30 5.61
N LYS A 47 18.13 -6.46 4.96
CA LYS A 47 18.34 -7.74 5.61
C LYS A 47 19.73 -7.83 6.25
N THR A 48 20.76 -7.40 5.54
CA THR A 48 22.14 -7.39 6.05
C THR A 48 22.28 -6.48 7.28
N MET A 49 21.62 -5.31 7.25
CA MET A 49 21.60 -4.39 8.40
C MET A 49 20.94 -5.04 9.63
N VAL A 50 19.80 -5.73 9.42
CA VAL A 50 19.11 -6.47 10.50
C VAL A 50 19.96 -7.61 11.04
N GLU A 51 20.60 -8.40 10.17
CA GLU A 51 21.48 -9.50 10.57
C GLU A 51 22.73 -9.02 11.31
N ALA A 52 23.24 -7.82 10.97
CA ALA A 52 24.34 -7.17 11.67
C ALA A 52 23.93 -6.53 13.02
N GLY A 53 22.63 -6.47 13.31
CA GLY A 53 22.10 -5.85 14.53
C GLY A 53 22.15 -4.32 14.50
N GLU A 54 22.13 -3.72 13.30
CA GLU A 54 22.10 -2.26 13.13
C GLU A 54 20.77 -1.68 13.60
N ASP A 55 20.82 -0.45 14.11
CA ASP A 55 19.63 0.28 14.52
C ASP A 55 18.97 0.96 13.31
N LEU A 56 17.90 0.35 12.81
CA LEU A 56 17.15 0.88 11.68
C LEU A 56 16.50 2.24 11.95
N THR A 57 16.39 2.67 13.21
CA THR A 57 15.83 4.00 13.56
C THR A 57 16.79 5.15 13.23
N GLU A 58 18.07 4.84 12.96
CA GLU A 58 19.03 5.83 12.44
C GLU A 58 18.72 6.22 10.98
N LEU A 59 17.91 5.42 10.27
CA LEU A 59 17.47 5.73 8.92
C LEU A 59 16.47 6.89 8.93
N PRO A 60 16.69 7.95 8.13
CA PRO A 60 15.87 9.16 8.19
C PRO A 60 14.41 8.86 7.81
N GLY A 61 13.50 9.08 8.76
CA GLY A 61 12.06 8.83 8.57
C GLY A 61 11.59 7.43 8.96
N ILE A 62 12.49 6.56 9.42
CA ILE A 62 12.14 5.28 10.05
C ILE A 62 12.11 5.45 11.56
N GLY A 63 10.92 5.37 12.15
CA GLY A 63 10.76 5.32 13.62
C GLY A 63 10.64 3.89 14.13
N ASP A 64 10.55 3.73 15.46
CA ASP A 64 10.47 2.42 16.14
C ASP A 64 9.40 1.49 15.55
N ASP A 65 8.22 2.02 15.21
CA ASP A 65 7.11 1.21 14.68
C ASP A 65 7.41 0.65 13.29
N LEU A 66 8.08 1.43 12.45
CA LEU A 66 8.48 1.03 11.10
C LEU A 66 9.67 0.07 11.17
N ALA A 67 10.68 0.37 12.00
CA ALA A 67 11.83 -0.50 12.24
C ALA A 67 11.39 -1.90 12.69
N LYS A 68 10.45 -2.00 13.64
CA LYS A 68 9.89 -3.28 14.09
C LYS A 68 9.23 -4.07 12.96
N LYS A 69 8.47 -3.39 12.08
CA LYS A 69 7.82 -4.03 10.93
C LYS A 69 8.82 -4.48 9.88
N ILE A 70 9.87 -3.71 9.64
CA ILE A 70 10.95 -4.10 8.74
C ILE A 70 11.62 -5.38 9.25
N ILE A 71 11.96 -5.44 10.54
CA ILE A 71 12.55 -6.63 11.16
C ILE A 71 11.61 -7.82 11.07
N GLU A 72 10.31 -7.62 11.33
CA GLU A 72 9.28 -8.65 11.20
C GLU A 72 9.25 -9.23 9.77
N ILE A 73 9.21 -8.37 8.76
CA ILE A 73 9.18 -8.77 7.34
C ILE A 73 10.47 -9.52 6.97
N VAL A 74 11.63 -9.03 7.37
CA VAL A 74 12.93 -9.68 7.09
C VAL A 74 12.99 -11.07 7.74
N THR A 75 12.45 -11.22 8.95
CA THR A 75 12.54 -12.47 9.72
C THR A 75 11.49 -13.50 9.31
N THR A 76 10.27 -13.06 9.01
CA THR A 76 9.12 -13.94 8.81
C THR A 76 8.65 -14.02 7.37
N GLY A 77 9.04 -13.06 6.52
CA GLY A 77 8.51 -12.88 5.18
C GLY A 77 7.12 -12.25 5.11
N HIS A 78 6.53 -11.89 6.25
CA HIS A 78 5.17 -11.37 6.34
C HIS A 78 5.10 -10.13 7.24
N CYS A 79 4.01 -9.38 7.15
CA CYS A 79 3.72 -8.26 8.05
C CYS A 79 2.33 -8.42 8.65
N SER A 80 2.26 -8.70 9.95
CA SER A 80 0.99 -8.88 10.68
C SER A 80 0.08 -7.66 10.57
N PHE A 81 0.66 -6.47 10.41
CA PHE A 81 -0.13 -5.24 10.25
C PHE A 81 -0.82 -5.17 8.89
N LEU A 82 -0.15 -5.58 7.81
CA LEU A 82 -0.76 -5.68 6.48
C LEU A 82 -1.91 -6.68 6.50
N GLU A 83 -1.69 -7.89 7.01
CA GLU A 83 -2.73 -8.92 7.12
C GLU A 83 -3.95 -8.45 7.91
N LYS A 84 -3.72 -7.62 8.94
CA LYS A 84 -4.79 -7.04 9.73
C LYS A 84 -5.59 -6.02 8.92
N LEU A 85 -4.92 -5.15 8.17
CA LEU A 85 -5.58 -4.18 7.29
C LEU A 85 -6.38 -4.90 6.20
N GLU A 86 -5.82 -5.92 5.56
CA GLU A 86 -6.53 -6.70 4.54
C GLU A 86 -7.80 -7.38 5.07
N LYS A 87 -7.81 -7.78 6.35
CA LYS A 87 -9.01 -8.34 7.00
C LYS A 87 -10.05 -7.28 7.38
N GLN A 88 -9.64 -6.03 7.54
CA GLN A 88 -10.51 -4.90 7.91
C GLN A 88 -11.07 -4.19 6.67
N THR A 89 -10.30 -4.17 5.59
CA THR A 89 -10.70 -3.63 4.30
C THR A 89 -11.57 -4.65 3.55
N PRO A 90 -12.72 -4.24 2.97
CA PRO A 90 -13.53 -5.11 2.13
C PRO A 90 -12.69 -5.74 0.99
N PRO A 91 -12.81 -7.06 0.73
CA PRO A 91 -12.06 -7.75 -0.35
C PRO A 91 -12.24 -7.11 -1.73
N ALA A 92 -13.43 -6.53 -1.93
CA ALA A 92 -13.77 -5.61 -3.00
C ALA A 92 -12.66 -4.60 -3.36
N LEU A 93 -12.19 -3.87 -2.35
CA LEU A 93 -11.29 -2.73 -2.54
C LEU A 93 -9.86 -3.21 -2.79
N THR A 94 -9.44 -4.30 -2.16
CA THR A 94 -8.14 -4.94 -2.43
C THR A 94 -8.09 -5.55 -3.84
N GLU A 95 -9.18 -6.12 -4.35
CA GLU A 95 -9.25 -6.56 -5.74
C GLU A 95 -9.19 -5.41 -6.74
N LEU A 96 -9.88 -4.30 -6.46
CA LEU A 96 -9.85 -3.11 -7.32
C LEU A 96 -8.46 -2.46 -7.37
N LEU A 97 -7.71 -2.47 -6.26
CA LEU A 97 -6.31 -2.00 -6.21
C LEU A 97 -5.37 -2.80 -7.10
N LYS A 98 -5.66 -4.08 -7.36
CA LYS A 98 -4.87 -4.93 -8.26
C LYS A 98 -5.05 -4.57 -9.73
N VAL A 99 -6.07 -3.77 -10.07
CA VAL A 99 -6.32 -3.35 -11.46
C VAL A 99 -5.28 -2.28 -11.86
N PRO A 100 -4.47 -2.51 -12.91
CA PRO A 100 -3.49 -1.54 -13.36
C PRO A 100 -4.11 -0.17 -13.64
N GLY A 101 -3.55 0.89 -13.05
CA GLY A 101 -4.05 2.26 -13.21
C GLY A 101 -5.13 2.67 -12.19
N LEU A 102 -5.61 1.75 -11.34
CA LEU A 102 -6.47 2.07 -10.20
C LEU A 102 -5.62 2.21 -8.92
N GLY A 103 -5.19 3.44 -8.63
CA GLY A 103 -4.59 3.77 -7.33
C GLY A 103 -5.65 3.93 -6.22
N PRO A 104 -5.23 4.02 -4.96
CA PRO A 104 -6.12 4.04 -3.79
C PRO A 104 -7.15 5.18 -3.84
N LYS A 105 -6.76 6.37 -4.31
CA LYS A 105 -7.68 7.50 -4.50
C LYS A 105 -8.80 7.21 -5.48
N ARG A 106 -8.48 6.50 -6.58
CA ARG A 106 -9.44 6.13 -7.62
C ARG A 106 -10.37 5.04 -7.14
N VAL A 107 -9.83 4.02 -6.46
CA VAL A 107 -10.63 2.96 -5.82
C VAL A 107 -11.61 3.56 -4.81
N LYS A 108 -11.12 4.46 -3.94
CA LYS A 108 -11.94 5.19 -2.98
C LYS A 108 -13.05 6.01 -3.66
N ALA A 109 -12.73 6.74 -4.72
CA ALA A 109 -13.73 7.53 -5.45
C ALA A 109 -14.79 6.65 -6.12
N LEU A 110 -14.40 5.51 -6.71
CA LEU A 110 -15.33 4.54 -7.29
C LEU A 110 -16.28 3.94 -6.23
N TRP A 111 -15.74 3.66 -5.04
CA TRP A 111 -16.53 3.12 -3.95
C TRP A 111 -17.53 4.16 -3.41
N HIS A 112 -17.09 5.39 -3.13
CA HIS A 112 -17.97 6.44 -2.59
C HIS A 112 -18.99 7.00 -3.59
N GLU A 113 -18.61 7.16 -4.86
CA GLU A 113 -19.46 7.85 -5.86
C GLU A 113 -20.38 6.89 -6.63
N LEU A 114 -19.96 5.63 -6.81
CA LEU A 114 -20.65 4.68 -7.68
C LEU A 114 -21.04 3.37 -6.98
N ASP A 115 -20.77 3.24 -5.67
CA ASP A 115 -20.97 2.01 -4.88
C ASP A 115 -20.36 0.78 -5.56
N VAL A 116 -19.18 0.95 -6.17
CA VAL A 116 -18.46 -0.13 -6.84
C VAL A 116 -17.66 -0.91 -5.80
N GLU A 117 -18.08 -2.16 -5.58
CA GLU A 117 -17.48 -3.11 -4.64
C GLU A 117 -16.92 -4.35 -5.36
N THR A 118 -16.99 -4.42 -6.69
CA THR A 118 -16.51 -5.60 -7.43
C THR A 118 -15.94 -5.20 -8.79
N VAL A 119 -15.04 -6.03 -9.32
CA VAL A 119 -14.51 -5.89 -10.68
C VAL A 119 -15.63 -5.92 -11.74
N ASP A 120 -16.69 -6.69 -11.50
CA ASP A 120 -17.86 -6.75 -12.38
C ASP A 120 -18.69 -5.46 -12.33
N GLN A 121 -18.88 -4.85 -11.15
CA GLN A 121 -19.51 -3.54 -11.04
C GLN A 121 -18.65 -2.45 -11.69
N LEU A 122 -17.32 -2.51 -11.52
CA LEU A 122 -16.38 -1.61 -12.20
C LEU A 122 -16.53 -1.73 -13.72
N THR A 123 -16.53 -2.96 -14.24
CA THR A 123 -16.65 -3.22 -15.68
C THR A 123 -17.97 -2.67 -16.24
N ARG A 124 -19.08 -2.84 -15.51
CA ARG A 124 -20.39 -2.28 -15.90
C ARG A 124 -20.38 -0.75 -15.87
N ALA A 125 -19.87 -0.15 -14.80
CA ALA A 125 -19.76 1.29 -14.67
C ALA A 125 -18.88 1.91 -15.79
N ALA A 126 -17.81 1.20 -16.20
CA ALA A 126 -16.95 1.60 -17.31
C ALA A 126 -17.71 1.60 -18.64
N ARG A 127 -18.41 0.50 -18.94
CA ARG A 127 -19.19 0.32 -20.17
C ARG A 127 -20.34 1.32 -20.28
N GLU A 128 -20.97 1.65 -19.16
CA GLU A 128 -22.06 2.63 -19.07
C GLU A 128 -21.55 4.09 -19.06
N GLY A 129 -20.23 4.30 -19.06
CA GLY A 129 -19.62 5.64 -19.02
C GLY A 129 -19.73 6.36 -17.67
N ARG A 130 -20.27 5.70 -16.63
CA ARG A 130 -20.44 6.26 -15.28
C ARG A 130 -19.11 6.60 -14.60
N ILE A 131 -18.03 5.91 -14.94
CA ILE A 131 -16.71 6.19 -14.37
C ILE A 131 -16.22 7.60 -14.74
N ARG A 132 -16.65 8.15 -15.90
CA ARG A 132 -16.21 9.47 -16.37
C ARG A 132 -16.69 10.64 -15.51
N SER A 133 -17.76 10.44 -14.73
CA SER A 133 -18.25 11.44 -13.79
C SER A 133 -17.53 11.39 -12.43
N VAL A 134 -16.69 10.38 -12.20
CA VAL A 134 -15.97 10.21 -10.93
C VAL A 134 -14.71 11.08 -10.92
N PRO A 135 -14.48 11.89 -9.87
CA PRO A 135 -13.26 12.67 -9.73
C PRO A 135 -12.00 11.80 -9.86
N GLY A 136 -11.08 12.18 -10.75
CA GLY A 136 -9.84 11.45 -11.01
C GLY A 136 -9.88 10.47 -12.20
N PHE A 137 -11.04 10.33 -12.85
CA PHE A 137 -11.21 9.60 -14.11
C PHE A 137 -11.58 10.59 -15.24
N GLY A 138 -10.59 10.93 -16.09
CA GLY A 138 -10.80 11.82 -17.24
C GLY A 138 -11.10 11.05 -18.53
N GLU A 139 -11.41 11.75 -19.63
CA GLU A 139 -11.80 11.14 -20.92
C GLU A 139 -10.80 10.12 -21.51
N LYS A 140 -9.53 10.16 -21.10
CA LYS A 140 -8.46 9.25 -21.57
C LYS A 140 -8.20 8.05 -20.65
N THR A 141 -8.90 7.94 -19.52
CA THR A 141 -8.70 6.88 -18.51
C THR A 141 -9.86 5.90 -18.51
#